data_AF-A0A9P6TK04-F1
#
_entry.id   AF-A0A9P6TK04-F1
#
_cell.length_a   1.000
_cell.length_b   1.000
_cell.length_c   1.000
_cell.angle_alpha   90.00
_cell.angle_beta   90.00
_cell.angle_gamma   90.00
#
_symmetry.space_group_name_H-M   'P 1'
#
loop_
_entity.id
_entity.type
_entity.pdbx_description
1 polymer ?
#
loop_
_entity_poly.entity_id
_entity_poly.type
_entity_poly.pdbx_seq_one_letter_code
_entity_poly.pdbx_strand_id
1 'polypeptide(L)'
;MSNFITNDVTTLVREVVKLIENQADDWINVVPEALALMSQCSVIETILPSCETELSENSLQYKCMSKMKTILESAKKEIDEFITQDTKQRNLWGKMLWKSKRVALATVYRERFRKKAEALAGSIQNITAYLKLGDAFRKVTIDHVKHLMSLPSYEFWMTYIGQDLSGDNIWSTFIQQYQIMFGHLSEDTIESIRRIACVTKTDLTIYGFIRLTNEFDFPIDEDLLPPLPQSSVVMSEEGRIQIAEMVISLMSDFSSKEMQQHLIHVYTWYRDVQRHDIRGLQKRADEWAEYLKQSRDIDEKAPEHIEADHLDFSRRTISLFYQRYMVMWRIGRVSREMLSDVDFPGRMRIQDFLRYILPLDNAHYRIVMGQDSTHWDHRKPKVYSFLKELL
;
A
#
# COMPACT_ATOMS: atom_id res chain seq x y z
N MET A 1 -7.63 8.70 18.89
CA MET A 1 -7.53 10.08 19.40
C MET A 1 -7.58 10.99 18.18
N SER A 2 -8.58 11.85 18.05
CA SER A 2 -8.67 12.81 16.94
C SER A 2 -7.72 13.98 17.22
N ASN A 3 -6.80 14.27 16.30
CA ASN A 3 -5.81 15.36 16.45
C ASN A 3 -6.27 16.61 15.69
N PHE A 4 -6.40 17.74 16.41
CA PHE A 4 -6.83 19.04 15.87
C PHE A 4 -5.69 19.81 15.16
N ILE A 5 -4.87 19.11 14.37
CA ILE A 5 -3.67 19.69 13.75
C ILE A 5 -3.97 20.86 12.80
N THR A 6 -5.16 20.87 12.19
CA THR A 6 -5.64 21.96 11.34
C THR A 6 -5.80 23.27 12.11
N ASN A 7 -6.26 23.21 13.36
CA ASN A 7 -6.39 24.40 14.23
C ASN A 7 -5.02 24.93 14.66
N ASP A 8 -4.06 24.04 14.95
CA ASP A 8 -2.70 24.41 15.30
C ASP A 8 -2.00 25.14 14.15
N VAL A 9 -2.07 24.59 12.93
CA VAL A 9 -1.50 25.23 11.73
C VAL A 9 -2.16 26.58 11.47
N THR A 10 -3.49 26.66 11.58
CA THR A 10 -4.23 27.94 11.42
C THR A 10 -3.73 29.00 12.38
N THR A 11 -3.52 28.63 13.64
CA THR A 11 -3.03 29.55 14.68
C THR A 11 -1.62 30.02 14.36
N LEU A 12 -0.72 29.11 14.01
CA LEU A 12 0.68 29.42 13.67
C LEU A 12 0.82 30.30 12.43
N VAL A 13 0.00 30.06 11.40
CA VAL A 13 -0.03 30.89 10.19
C VAL A 13 -0.35 32.34 10.54
N ARG A 14 -1.41 32.57 11.33
CA ARG A 14 -1.80 33.91 11.77
C ARG A 14 -0.73 34.59 12.62
N GLU A 15 -0.08 33.83 13.51
CA GLU A 15 1.02 34.35 14.33
C GLU A 15 2.22 34.79 13.49
N VAL A 16 2.65 33.96 12.52
CA VAL A 16 3.77 34.26 11.63
C VAL A 16 3.46 35.48 10.75
N VAL A 17 2.26 35.55 10.16
CA VAL A 17 1.83 36.70 9.35
C VAL A 17 1.85 37.97 10.18
N LYS A 18 1.24 37.95 11.38
CA LYS A 18 1.19 39.11 12.27
C LYS A 18 2.58 39.57 12.70
N LEU A 19 3.53 38.66 12.94
CA LEU A 19 4.91 39.02 13.28
C LEU A 19 5.61 39.74 12.13
N ILE A 20 5.41 39.29 10.89
CA ILE A 20 6.02 39.90 9.69
C ILE A 20 5.36 41.25 9.39
N GLU A 21 4.02 41.35 9.46
CA GLU A 21 3.28 42.60 9.23
C GLU A 21 3.67 43.70 10.21
N ASN A 22 3.81 43.37 11.49
CA ASN A 22 4.25 44.31 12.53
C ASN A 22 5.66 44.87 12.30
N GLN A 23 6.42 44.29 11.37
CA GLN A 23 7.79 44.68 11.04
C GLN A 23 7.95 45.12 9.58
N ALA A 24 6.88 45.05 8.77
CA ALA A 24 6.92 45.18 7.32
C ALA A 24 7.47 46.53 6.86
N ASP A 25 7.03 47.64 7.45
CA ASP A 25 7.51 49.00 7.12
C ASP A 25 9.03 49.15 7.24
N ASP A 26 9.62 48.36 8.12
CA ASP A 26 11.02 48.37 8.48
C ASP A 26 11.82 47.31 7.66
N TRP A 27 11.14 46.32 7.07
CA TRP A 27 11.71 45.12 6.42
C TRP A 27 11.57 45.10 4.90
N ILE A 28 10.64 45.88 4.33
CA ILE A 28 10.30 45.90 2.89
C ILE A 28 11.55 46.06 1.98
N ASN A 29 12.58 46.76 2.44
CA ASN A 29 13.81 47.01 1.67
C ASN A 29 14.99 46.10 2.04
N VAL A 30 14.83 45.22 3.03
CA VAL A 30 15.96 44.57 3.71
C VAL A 30 15.81 43.03 3.73
N VAL A 31 14.59 42.50 3.74
CA VAL A 31 14.35 41.04 3.72
C VAL A 31 13.15 40.65 2.82
N PRO A 32 13.28 40.72 1.49
CA PRO A 32 12.22 40.31 0.54
C PRO A 32 11.67 38.90 0.78
N GLU A 33 12.49 38.01 1.32
CA GLU A 33 12.18 36.60 1.56
C GLU A 33 11.23 36.40 2.75
N ALA A 34 11.13 37.38 3.66
CA ALA A 34 10.09 37.39 4.70
C ALA A 34 8.70 37.68 4.09
N LEU A 35 8.62 38.56 3.08
CA LEU A 35 7.38 38.80 2.33
C LEU A 35 6.99 37.57 1.50
N ALA A 36 7.97 36.85 0.95
CA ALA A 36 7.72 35.57 0.28
C ALA A 36 7.14 34.52 1.25
N LEU A 37 7.67 34.43 2.47
CA LEU A 37 7.12 33.56 3.52
C LEU A 37 5.68 33.96 3.91
N MET A 38 5.42 35.25 4.05
CA MET A 38 4.07 35.78 4.31
C MET A 38 3.09 35.43 3.17
N SER A 39 3.53 35.54 1.91
CA SER A 39 2.73 35.13 0.75
C SER A 39 2.39 33.63 0.78
N GLN A 40 3.32 32.77 1.18
CA GLN A 40 3.04 31.35 1.36
C GLN A 40 2.03 31.09 2.49
N CYS A 41 2.13 31.83 3.59
CA CYS A 41 1.14 31.78 4.68
C CYS A 41 -0.27 32.14 4.20
N SER A 42 -0.43 33.20 3.39
CA SER A 42 -1.73 33.55 2.81
C SER A 42 -2.29 32.46 1.90
N VAL A 43 -1.44 31.76 1.14
CA VAL A 43 -1.88 30.60 0.34
C VAL A 43 -2.37 29.47 1.26
N ILE A 44 -1.72 29.21 2.40
CA ILE A 44 -2.20 28.23 3.38
C ILE A 44 -3.58 28.62 3.92
N GLU A 45 -3.81 29.89 4.28
CA GLU A 45 -5.12 30.36 4.74
C GLU A 45 -6.25 30.11 3.74
N THR A 46 -5.94 30.14 2.44
CA THR A 46 -6.93 29.81 1.39
C THR A 46 -7.19 28.31 1.23
N ILE A 47 -6.25 27.45 1.62
CA ILE A 47 -6.36 25.98 1.49
C ILE A 47 -6.96 25.34 2.74
N LEU A 48 -6.71 25.92 3.93
CA LEU A 48 -7.15 25.38 5.22
C LEU A 48 -8.67 25.09 5.30
N PRO A 49 -9.58 25.92 4.76
CA PRO A 49 -11.02 25.63 4.79
C PRO A 49 -11.42 24.37 4.00
N SER A 50 -10.61 23.96 3.03
CA SER A 50 -10.80 22.74 2.24
C SER A 50 -10.18 21.50 2.88
N CYS A 51 -9.54 21.64 4.03
CA CYS A 51 -8.95 20.53 4.76
C CYS A 51 -9.91 19.94 5.78
N GLU A 52 -9.81 18.63 6.02
CA GLU A 52 -10.60 17.98 7.08
C GLU A 52 -10.16 18.51 8.46
N THR A 53 -11.13 18.70 9.34
CA THR A 53 -10.92 19.20 10.71
C THR A 53 -10.39 18.12 11.65
N GLU A 54 -10.74 16.86 11.40
CA GLU A 54 -10.25 15.69 12.14
C GLU A 54 -9.50 14.76 11.19
N LEU A 55 -8.20 14.63 11.44
CA LEU A 55 -7.32 13.83 10.59
C LEU A 55 -6.78 12.62 11.35
N SER A 56 -6.79 11.46 10.69
CA SER A 56 -6.04 10.29 11.14
C SER A 56 -4.54 10.56 11.02
N GLU A 57 -3.75 10.19 12.04
CA GLU A 57 -2.29 10.36 12.07
C GLU A 57 -1.58 9.68 10.87
N ASN A 58 -2.19 8.64 10.34
CA ASN A 58 -1.65 7.90 9.20
C ASN A 58 -1.99 8.54 7.85
N SER A 59 -2.94 9.48 7.81
CA SER A 59 -3.34 10.15 6.56
C SER A 59 -2.20 10.98 5.98
N LEU A 60 -2.14 11.05 4.65
CA LEU A 60 -1.16 11.88 3.96
C LEU A 60 -1.36 13.37 4.29
N GLN A 61 -2.62 13.80 4.43
CA GLN A 61 -2.98 15.15 4.83
C GLN A 61 -2.43 15.49 6.22
N TYR A 62 -2.56 14.59 7.21
CA TYR A 62 -1.95 14.79 8.53
C TYR A 62 -0.44 14.97 8.45
N LYS A 63 0.25 14.13 7.66
CA LYS A 63 1.71 14.23 7.48
C LYS A 63 2.12 15.55 6.83
N CYS A 64 1.36 16.02 5.84
CA CYS A 64 1.58 17.34 5.22
C CYS A 64 1.35 18.48 6.22
N MET A 65 0.25 18.43 6.97
CA MET A 65 -0.09 19.44 7.99
C MET A 65 0.92 19.47 9.14
N SER A 66 1.38 18.31 9.58
CA SER A 66 2.44 18.17 10.60
C SER A 66 3.75 18.77 10.12
N LYS A 67 4.16 18.50 8.88
CA LYS A 67 5.34 19.12 8.29
C LYS A 67 5.22 20.63 8.18
N MET A 68 4.05 21.15 7.78
CA MET A 68 3.78 22.60 7.75
C MET A 68 3.89 23.20 9.16
N LYS A 69 3.28 22.56 10.17
CA LYS A 69 3.37 22.98 11.57
C LYS A 69 4.83 23.13 12.01
N THR A 70 5.68 22.13 11.80
CA THR A 70 7.10 22.18 12.17
C THR A 70 7.86 23.28 11.43
N ILE A 71 7.57 23.50 10.13
CA ILE A 71 8.20 24.58 9.35
C ILE A 71 7.80 25.94 9.93
N LEU A 72 6.52 26.15 10.24
CA LEU A 72 5.98 27.39 10.78
C LEU A 72 6.49 27.68 12.19
N GLU A 73 6.55 26.69 13.08
CA GLU A 73 7.14 26.83 14.42
C GLU A 73 8.61 27.26 14.34
N SER A 74 9.37 26.62 13.46
CA SER A 74 10.76 27.00 13.24
C SER A 74 10.92 28.38 12.61
N ALA A 75 10.05 28.76 11.68
CA ALA A 75 10.06 30.08 11.06
C ALA A 75 9.72 31.19 12.06
N LYS A 76 8.68 30.97 12.90
CA LYS A 76 8.31 31.86 14.01
C LYS A 76 9.50 32.11 14.94
N LYS A 77 10.19 31.05 15.36
CA LYS A 77 11.39 31.16 16.21
C LYS A 77 12.49 32.00 15.56
N GLU A 78 12.77 31.78 14.27
CA GLU A 78 13.80 32.54 13.55
C GLU A 78 13.42 34.02 13.39
N ILE A 79 12.13 34.32 13.19
CA ILE A 79 11.59 35.69 13.16
C ILE A 79 11.75 36.37 14.52
N ASP A 80 11.37 35.69 15.61
CA ASP A 80 11.51 36.22 16.97
C ASP A 80 12.97 36.48 17.36
N GLU A 81 13.88 35.57 16.98
CA GLU A 81 15.33 35.73 17.16
C GLU A 81 15.86 36.96 16.40
N PHE A 82 15.42 37.14 15.16
CA PHE A 82 15.78 38.31 14.36
C PHE A 82 15.28 39.60 15.01
N ILE A 83 14.00 39.67 15.41
CA ILE A 83 13.39 40.85 16.05
C ILE A 83 14.15 41.21 17.34
N THR A 84 14.49 40.20 18.14
CA THR A 84 15.23 40.38 19.40
C THR A 84 16.62 40.95 19.15
N GLN A 85 17.34 40.41 18.15
CA GLN A 85 18.67 40.88 17.79
C GLN A 85 18.65 42.28 17.19
N ASP A 86 17.67 42.57 16.32
CA ASP A 86 17.48 43.87 15.70
C ASP A 86 17.19 44.95 16.75
N THR A 87 16.27 44.66 17.69
CA THR A 87 15.91 45.57 18.79
C THR A 87 17.11 45.81 19.72
N LYS A 88 17.87 44.78 20.07
CA LYS A 88 19.09 44.90 20.89
C LYS A 88 20.12 45.79 20.20
N GLN A 89 20.35 45.62 18.90
CA GLN A 89 21.28 46.45 18.14
C GLN A 89 20.80 47.91 18.04
N ARG A 90 19.49 48.15 17.87
CA ARG A 90 18.91 49.49 17.85
C ARG A 90 19.15 50.24 19.16
N ASN A 91 18.99 49.57 20.29
CA ASN A 91 19.19 50.15 21.63
C ASN A 91 20.66 50.49 21.90
N LEU A 92 21.61 49.69 21.37
CA LEU A 92 23.04 49.85 21.64
C LEU A 92 23.71 50.92 20.76
N TRP A 93 23.31 51.06 19.49
CA TRP A 93 24.10 51.81 18.51
C TRP A 93 23.44 53.11 18.01
N GLY A 94 22.20 53.39 18.42
CA GLY A 94 21.43 54.54 17.91
C GLY A 94 21.00 54.40 16.44
N LYS A 95 20.11 55.29 15.96
CA LYS A 95 19.37 55.09 14.69
C LYS A 95 20.23 54.93 13.43
N MET A 96 21.39 55.60 13.32
CA MET A 96 22.17 55.62 12.07
C MET A 96 23.10 54.40 11.91
N LEU A 97 23.83 54.02 12.96
CA LEU A 97 24.70 52.83 12.96
C LEU A 97 23.89 51.53 12.97
N TRP A 98 22.74 51.52 13.64
CA TRP A 98 21.79 50.40 13.60
C TRP A 98 21.35 50.04 12.18
N LYS A 99 20.95 51.04 11.37
CA LYS A 99 20.52 50.81 9.98
C LYS A 99 21.59 50.10 9.13
N SER A 100 22.86 50.44 9.32
CA SER A 100 23.96 49.81 8.58
C SER A 100 24.24 48.37 9.03
N LYS A 101 24.13 48.08 10.34
CA LYS A 101 24.30 46.73 10.89
C LYS A 101 23.11 45.81 10.63
N ARG A 102 21.91 46.39 10.54
CA ARG A 102 20.67 45.68 10.17
C ARG A 102 20.77 44.98 8.82
N VAL A 103 21.40 45.61 7.83
CA VAL A 103 21.59 44.99 6.49
C VAL A 103 22.45 43.72 6.56
N ALA A 104 23.48 43.72 7.40
CA ALA A 104 24.32 42.53 7.61
C ALA A 104 23.55 41.42 8.35
N LEU A 105 22.77 41.78 9.38
CA LEU A 105 21.90 40.85 10.10
C LEU A 105 20.85 40.24 9.16
N ALA A 106 20.21 41.08 8.35
CA ALA A 106 19.23 40.69 7.35
C ALA A 106 19.79 39.71 6.33
N THR A 107 21.01 39.91 5.84
CA THR A 107 21.66 39.00 4.89
C THR A 107 21.79 37.57 5.45
N VAL A 108 22.07 37.42 6.75
CA VAL A 108 22.16 36.10 7.40
C VAL A 108 20.81 35.41 7.49
N TYR A 109 19.74 36.15 7.80
CA TYR A 109 18.39 35.59 7.93
C TYR A 109 17.68 35.46 6.58
N ARG A 110 18.12 36.18 5.55
CA ARG A 110 17.62 36.10 4.18
C ARG A 110 17.64 34.68 3.64
N GLU A 111 18.77 34.00 3.78
CA GLU A 111 18.93 32.62 3.33
C GLU A 111 18.08 31.64 4.15
N ARG A 112 17.89 31.92 5.44
CA ARG A 112 17.09 31.08 6.33
C ARG A 112 15.61 31.18 5.95
N PHE A 113 15.09 32.38 5.80
CA PHE A 113 13.70 32.61 5.38
C PHE A 113 13.44 32.12 3.96
N ARG A 114 14.40 32.26 3.04
CA ARG A 114 14.30 31.65 1.69
C ARG A 114 14.06 30.16 1.77
N LYS A 115 14.88 29.43 2.53
CA LYS A 115 14.73 27.98 2.72
C LYS A 115 13.40 27.61 3.37
N LYS A 116 12.89 28.42 4.31
CA LYS A 116 11.56 28.20 4.91
C LYS A 116 10.44 28.41 3.90
N ALA A 117 10.50 29.49 3.12
CA ALA A 117 9.51 29.79 2.09
C ALA A 117 9.48 28.69 1.02
N GLU A 118 10.63 28.22 0.55
CA GLU A 118 10.74 27.10 -0.41
C GLU A 118 10.19 25.78 0.17
N ALA A 119 10.53 25.45 1.43
CA ALA A 119 10.03 24.26 2.09
C ALA A 119 8.50 24.31 2.33
N LEU A 120 7.98 25.50 2.64
CA LEU A 120 6.55 25.74 2.82
C LEU A 120 5.81 25.63 1.47
N ALA A 121 6.35 26.23 0.41
CA ALA A 121 5.82 26.13 -0.95
C ALA A 121 5.74 24.67 -1.43
N GLY A 122 6.78 23.87 -1.20
CA GLY A 122 6.76 22.44 -1.52
C GLY A 122 5.71 21.67 -0.71
N SER A 123 5.49 22.05 0.56
CA SER A 123 4.45 21.43 1.39
C SER A 123 3.04 21.83 0.93
N ILE A 124 2.84 23.09 0.52
CA ILE A 124 1.61 23.62 -0.08
C ILE A 124 1.28 22.86 -1.37
N GLN A 125 2.26 22.70 -2.26
CA GLN A 125 2.06 21.96 -3.51
C GLN A 125 1.59 20.52 -3.26
N ASN A 126 2.16 19.85 -2.26
CA ASN A 126 1.78 18.48 -1.90
C ASN A 126 0.35 18.39 -1.36
N ILE A 127 -0.07 19.30 -0.48
CA ILE A 127 -1.44 19.28 0.05
C ILE A 127 -2.45 19.70 -1.02
N THR A 128 -2.12 20.66 -1.90
CA THR A 128 -3.00 21.03 -3.02
C THR A 128 -3.15 19.87 -4.02
N ALA A 129 -2.07 19.14 -4.30
CA ALA A 129 -2.12 17.94 -5.13
C ALA A 129 -2.99 16.85 -4.48
N TYR A 130 -2.84 16.64 -3.17
CA TYR A 130 -3.68 15.71 -2.41
C TYR A 130 -5.16 16.10 -2.46
N LEU A 131 -5.51 17.36 -2.24
CA LEU A 131 -6.90 17.82 -2.27
C LEU A 131 -7.51 17.67 -3.67
N LYS A 132 -6.76 17.99 -4.74
CA LYS A 132 -7.18 17.77 -6.12
C LYS A 132 -7.37 16.28 -6.45
N LEU A 133 -6.51 15.41 -5.91
CA LEU A 133 -6.67 13.97 -6.03
C LEU A 133 -7.88 13.48 -5.23
N GLY A 134 -8.10 13.99 -4.01
CA GLY A 134 -9.26 13.68 -3.19
C GLY A 134 -10.58 14.04 -3.89
N ASP A 135 -10.63 15.19 -4.57
CA ASP A 135 -11.77 15.58 -5.41
C ASP A 135 -11.96 14.65 -6.62
N ALA A 136 -10.87 14.15 -7.22
CA ALA A 136 -10.91 13.17 -8.30
C ALA A 136 -11.29 11.75 -7.83
N PHE A 137 -11.05 11.43 -6.55
CA PHE A 137 -11.48 10.22 -5.86
C PHE A 137 -12.79 10.42 -5.08
N ARG A 138 -13.69 11.30 -5.56
CA ARG A 138 -15.08 11.37 -5.08
C ARG A 138 -15.65 9.95 -4.97
N LYS A 139 -16.12 9.61 -3.75
CA LYS A 139 -16.69 8.33 -3.30
C LYS A 139 -16.98 7.37 -4.46
N VAL A 140 -16.21 6.30 -4.55
CA VAL A 140 -16.57 5.14 -5.39
C VAL A 140 -18.03 4.79 -5.05
N THR A 141 -18.91 4.86 -6.05
CA THR A 141 -20.33 4.51 -5.94
C THR A 141 -20.57 3.14 -6.57
N ILE A 142 -21.77 2.58 -6.40
CA ILE A 142 -22.10 1.30 -7.02
C ILE A 142 -21.95 1.27 -8.55
N ASP A 143 -22.14 2.39 -9.24
CA ASP A 143 -21.95 2.45 -10.70
C ASP A 143 -20.53 2.07 -11.14
N HIS A 144 -19.53 2.32 -10.30
CA HIS A 144 -18.14 1.98 -10.57
C HIS A 144 -17.88 0.47 -10.52
N VAL A 145 -18.69 -0.27 -9.76
CA VAL A 145 -18.57 -1.72 -9.56
C VAL A 145 -19.71 -2.51 -10.21
N LYS A 146 -20.60 -1.84 -10.94
CA LYS A 146 -21.72 -2.45 -11.67
C LYS A 146 -21.29 -3.61 -12.57
N HIS A 147 -20.15 -3.47 -13.25
CA HIS A 147 -19.62 -4.47 -14.17
C HIS A 147 -19.15 -5.76 -13.48
N LEU A 148 -19.06 -5.77 -12.14
CA LEU A 148 -18.63 -6.92 -11.35
C LEU A 148 -19.79 -7.79 -10.85
N MET A 149 -21.05 -7.42 -11.11
CA MET A 149 -22.22 -8.17 -10.63
C MET A 149 -23.26 -8.34 -11.74
N SER A 150 -24.19 -9.28 -11.54
CA SER A 150 -25.33 -9.44 -12.44
C SER A 150 -26.24 -8.21 -12.40
N LEU A 151 -26.99 -7.96 -13.50
CA LEU A 151 -27.96 -6.85 -13.55
C LEU A 151 -29.01 -6.95 -12.43
N PRO A 152 -29.61 -8.11 -12.14
CA PRO A 152 -30.53 -8.26 -11.01
C PRO A 152 -29.92 -7.91 -9.65
N SER A 153 -28.66 -8.29 -9.41
CA SER A 153 -27.97 -7.96 -8.16
C SER A 153 -27.70 -6.46 -8.04
N TYR A 154 -27.31 -5.81 -9.14
CA TYR A 154 -27.11 -4.36 -9.19
C TYR A 154 -28.41 -3.60 -8.92
N GLU A 155 -29.50 -4.00 -9.58
CA GLU A 155 -30.81 -3.38 -9.38
C GLU A 155 -31.27 -3.52 -7.93
N PHE A 156 -31.11 -4.71 -7.34
CA PHE A 156 -31.42 -4.93 -5.93
C PHE A 156 -30.65 -3.97 -5.02
N TRP A 157 -29.33 -3.89 -5.15
CA TRP A 157 -28.53 -3.01 -4.29
C TRP A 157 -28.91 -1.54 -4.48
N MET A 158 -29.03 -1.10 -5.73
CA MET A 158 -29.35 0.29 -6.04
C MET A 158 -30.73 0.68 -5.51
N THR A 159 -31.72 -0.22 -5.57
CA THR A 159 -33.07 0.05 -5.06
C THR A 159 -33.15 0.11 -3.54
N TYR A 160 -32.48 -0.81 -2.82
CA TYR A 160 -32.70 -0.98 -1.38
C TYR A 160 -31.58 -0.44 -0.48
N ILE A 161 -30.35 -0.37 -1.00
CA ILE A 161 -29.17 0.12 -0.25
C ILE A 161 -28.77 1.52 -0.73
N GLY A 162 -28.78 1.76 -2.04
CA GLY A 162 -28.47 3.06 -2.63
C GLY A 162 -27.06 3.16 -3.23
N GLN A 163 -26.57 4.41 -3.38
CA GLN A 163 -25.31 4.68 -4.10
C GLN A 163 -24.04 4.40 -3.28
N ASP A 164 -24.16 4.39 -1.95
CA ASP A 164 -23.03 4.18 -1.06
C ASP A 164 -22.59 2.71 -1.04
N LEU A 165 -21.28 2.49 -0.89
CA LEU A 165 -20.65 1.16 -0.91
C LEU A 165 -20.41 0.56 0.48
N SER A 166 -20.58 1.38 1.52
CA SER A 166 -20.36 1.01 2.92
C SER A 166 -21.15 1.94 3.83
N GLY A 167 -21.69 1.41 4.92
CA GLY A 167 -22.50 2.12 5.89
C GLY A 167 -22.92 1.18 7.02
N ASP A 168 -23.61 1.73 8.01
CA ASP A 168 -24.14 0.97 9.14
C ASP A 168 -25.57 0.48 8.83
N ASN A 169 -25.91 -0.72 9.31
CA ASN A 169 -27.17 -1.44 9.09
C ASN A 169 -27.47 -1.90 7.65
N ILE A 170 -26.45 -2.04 6.80
CA ILE A 170 -26.64 -2.53 5.42
C ILE A 170 -27.10 -3.99 5.41
N TRP A 171 -26.52 -4.83 6.27
CA TRP A 171 -26.82 -6.24 6.42
C TRP A 171 -28.28 -6.48 6.82
N SER A 172 -28.75 -5.75 7.84
CA SER A 172 -30.13 -5.83 8.33
C SER A 172 -31.11 -5.46 7.21
N THR A 173 -30.81 -4.41 6.46
CA THR A 173 -31.60 -3.96 5.32
C THR A 173 -31.60 -5.00 4.20
N PHE A 174 -30.42 -5.54 3.85
CA PHE A 174 -30.26 -6.58 2.85
C PHE A 174 -31.09 -7.81 3.18
N ILE A 175 -30.94 -8.40 4.36
CA ILE A 175 -31.67 -9.62 4.74
C ILE A 175 -33.18 -9.38 4.76
N GLN A 176 -33.62 -8.25 5.33
CA GLN A 176 -35.05 -7.93 5.38
C GLN A 176 -35.65 -7.84 3.97
N GLN A 177 -35.02 -7.09 3.07
CA GLN A 177 -35.55 -6.91 1.71
C GLN A 177 -35.42 -8.19 0.88
N TYR A 178 -34.33 -8.95 1.06
CA TYR A 178 -34.13 -10.22 0.40
C TYR A 178 -35.23 -11.23 0.79
N GLN A 179 -35.56 -11.36 2.08
CA GLN A 179 -36.61 -12.26 2.54
C GLN A 179 -38.01 -11.83 2.10
N ILE A 180 -38.26 -10.52 1.93
CA ILE A 180 -39.51 -10.00 1.35
C ILE A 180 -39.65 -10.42 -0.13
N MET A 181 -38.56 -10.35 -0.90
CA MET A 181 -38.59 -10.62 -2.34
C MET A 181 -38.58 -12.10 -2.70
N PHE A 182 -37.77 -12.89 -1.99
CA PHE A 182 -37.46 -14.27 -2.37
C PHE A 182 -37.95 -15.32 -1.36
N GLY A 183 -38.56 -14.88 -0.26
CA GLY A 183 -39.12 -15.75 0.77
C GLY A 183 -38.22 -15.95 1.98
N HIS A 184 -38.76 -16.64 2.99
CA HIS A 184 -38.10 -16.77 4.29
C HIS A 184 -36.91 -17.73 4.22
N LEU A 185 -35.72 -17.20 4.51
CA LEU A 185 -34.51 -17.98 4.73
C LEU A 185 -34.43 -18.50 6.17
N SER A 186 -33.93 -19.72 6.35
CA SER A 186 -33.65 -20.28 7.69
C SER A 186 -32.55 -19.49 8.41
N GLU A 187 -32.52 -19.53 9.75
CA GLU A 187 -31.46 -18.88 10.53
C GLU A 187 -30.06 -19.39 10.15
N ASP A 188 -29.95 -20.69 9.83
CA ASP A 188 -28.70 -21.32 9.40
C ASP A 188 -28.26 -20.80 8.01
N THR A 189 -29.20 -20.63 7.09
CA THR A 189 -28.96 -20.05 5.77
C THR A 189 -28.53 -18.59 5.91
N ILE A 190 -29.20 -17.80 6.75
CA ILE A 190 -28.86 -16.40 7.03
C ILE A 190 -27.44 -16.29 7.60
N GLU A 191 -27.08 -17.14 8.55
CA GLU A 191 -25.73 -17.14 9.14
C GLU A 191 -24.65 -17.55 8.12
N SER A 192 -24.95 -18.50 7.24
CA SER A 192 -24.05 -18.90 6.15
C SER A 192 -23.78 -17.73 5.19
N ILE A 193 -24.85 -17.06 4.77
CA ILE A 193 -24.79 -15.87 3.92
C ILE A 193 -24.02 -14.76 4.63
N ARG A 194 -24.29 -14.54 5.93
CA ARG A 194 -23.62 -13.51 6.74
C ARG A 194 -22.13 -13.72 6.77
N ARG A 195 -21.70 -14.96 6.99
CA ARG A 195 -20.27 -15.29 7.00
C ARG A 195 -19.65 -14.98 5.65
N ILE A 196 -20.31 -15.28 4.53
CA ILE A 196 -19.74 -15.03 3.19
C ILE A 196 -19.66 -13.53 2.90
N ALA A 197 -20.70 -12.79 3.26
CA ALA A 197 -20.90 -11.42 2.81
C ALA A 197 -20.34 -10.35 3.79
N CYS A 198 -20.24 -10.65 5.08
CA CYS A 198 -19.74 -9.75 6.12
C CYS A 198 -18.32 -10.17 6.56
N VAL A 199 -17.33 -10.00 5.66
CA VAL A 199 -16.02 -10.66 5.81
C VAL A 199 -15.14 -10.07 6.91
N THR A 200 -15.14 -8.75 7.03
CA THR A 200 -14.21 -7.99 7.87
C THR A 200 -14.91 -7.09 8.88
N LYS A 201 -16.25 -7.07 8.87
CA LYS A 201 -17.12 -6.21 9.69
C LYS A 201 -18.33 -7.01 10.17
N THR A 202 -19.03 -6.48 11.17
CA THR A 202 -20.36 -6.98 11.57
C THR A 202 -21.43 -6.75 10.50
N ASP A 203 -21.10 -6.00 9.45
CA ASP A 203 -22.03 -5.50 8.45
C ASP A 203 -21.62 -5.87 7.01
N LEU A 204 -22.58 -5.81 6.09
CA LEU A 204 -22.44 -6.16 4.68
C LEU A 204 -21.61 -5.11 3.94
N THR A 205 -20.61 -5.57 3.19
CA THR A 205 -19.84 -4.72 2.28
C THR A 205 -20.27 -4.97 0.83
N ILE A 206 -20.11 -3.97 -0.04
CA ILE A 206 -20.40 -4.16 -1.47
C ILE A 206 -19.63 -5.35 -2.09
N TYR A 207 -18.37 -5.54 -1.71
CA TYR A 207 -17.56 -6.64 -2.22
C TYR A 207 -18.03 -7.98 -1.68
N GLY A 208 -18.48 -8.03 -0.43
CA GLY A 208 -19.11 -9.21 0.15
C GLY A 208 -20.41 -9.57 -0.56
N PHE A 209 -21.22 -8.58 -0.92
CA PHE A 209 -22.43 -8.77 -1.71
C PHE A 209 -22.12 -9.25 -3.14
N ILE A 210 -21.21 -8.60 -3.85
CA ILE A 210 -20.76 -9.02 -5.20
C ILE A 210 -20.27 -10.47 -5.17
N ARG A 211 -19.45 -10.79 -4.17
CA ARG A 211 -18.91 -12.14 -4.01
C ARG A 211 -20.02 -13.15 -3.78
N LEU A 212 -20.93 -12.85 -2.86
CA LEU A 212 -22.09 -13.69 -2.57
C LEU A 212 -22.91 -13.96 -3.84
N THR A 213 -23.25 -12.93 -4.61
CA THR A 213 -24.13 -13.07 -5.78
C THR A 213 -23.45 -13.68 -7.00
N ASN A 214 -22.12 -13.61 -7.10
CA ASN A 214 -21.38 -14.25 -8.18
C ASN A 214 -21.01 -15.71 -7.88
N GLU A 215 -20.71 -16.04 -6.62
CA GLU A 215 -20.33 -17.40 -6.23
C GLU A 215 -21.55 -18.31 -5.99
N PHE A 216 -22.70 -17.73 -5.60
CA PHE A 216 -23.90 -18.47 -5.19
C PHE A 216 -25.17 -18.03 -5.93
N ASP A 217 -25.03 -17.34 -7.07
CA ASP A 217 -26.11 -16.77 -7.87
C ASP A 217 -26.99 -15.72 -7.16
N PHE A 218 -27.88 -15.09 -7.95
CA PHE A 218 -28.89 -14.16 -7.46
C PHE A 218 -30.23 -14.35 -8.20
N PRO A 219 -31.30 -14.86 -7.54
CA PRO A 219 -31.39 -15.23 -6.12
C PRO A 219 -30.36 -16.28 -5.70
N ILE A 220 -29.92 -16.19 -4.45
CA ILE A 220 -28.94 -17.09 -3.84
C ILE A 220 -29.48 -18.52 -3.90
N ASP A 221 -28.72 -19.39 -4.55
CA ASP A 221 -28.95 -20.82 -4.58
C ASP A 221 -28.46 -21.44 -3.26
N GLU A 222 -29.40 -21.91 -2.44
CA GLU A 222 -29.12 -22.51 -1.14
C GLU A 222 -28.31 -23.81 -1.26
N ASP A 223 -28.43 -24.53 -2.37
CA ASP A 223 -27.69 -25.77 -2.60
C ASP A 223 -26.19 -25.53 -2.86
N LEU A 224 -25.83 -24.31 -3.27
CA LEU A 224 -24.44 -23.90 -3.48
C LEU A 224 -23.79 -23.36 -2.20
N LEU A 225 -24.58 -23.02 -1.18
CA LEU A 225 -24.03 -22.46 0.05
C LEU A 225 -23.19 -23.52 0.80
N PRO A 226 -21.98 -23.15 1.27
CA PRO A 226 -21.18 -24.05 2.06
C PRO A 226 -21.94 -24.43 3.34
N PRO A 227 -22.02 -25.72 3.69
CA PRO A 227 -22.71 -26.13 4.91
C PRO A 227 -22.09 -25.42 6.11
N LEU A 228 -22.93 -24.96 7.04
CA LEU A 228 -22.43 -24.41 8.30
C LEU A 228 -21.52 -25.47 8.94
N PRO A 229 -20.27 -25.13 9.25
CA PRO A 229 -19.41 -26.08 9.93
C PRO A 229 -20.08 -26.43 11.26
N GLN A 230 -20.36 -27.72 11.48
CA GLN A 230 -20.93 -28.26 12.73
C GLN A 230 -20.07 -27.99 13.97
N SER A 231 -18.92 -27.34 13.79
CA SER A 231 -18.22 -26.63 14.85
C SER A 231 -17.81 -25.27 14.33
N SER A 232 -18.37 -24.20 14.91
CA SER A 232 -17.67 -22.92 14.96
C SER A 232 -16.40 -23.11 15.79
N VAL A 233 -15.35 -23.65 15.17
CA VAL A 233 -14.01 -23.34 15.67
C VAL A 233 -13.79 -21.90 15.27
N VAL A 234 -14.35 -20.99 16.07
CA VAL A 234 -13.80 -19.64 16.21
C VAL A 234 -12.36 -19.93 16.59
N MET A 235 -11.48 -19.82 15.59
CA MET A 235 -10.06 -20.03 15.80
C MET A 235 -9.67 -19.13 16.96
N SER A 236 -9.10 -19.73 18.01
CA SER A 236 -8.81 -19.03 19.25
C SER A 236 -7.92 -17.83 18.97
N GLU A 237 -7.89 -16.87 19.89
CA GLU A 237 -7.03 -15.70 19.75
C GLU A 237 -5.56 -16.12 19.54
N GLU A 238 -5.12 -17.19 20.22
CA GLU A 238 -3.81 -17.81 20.03
C GLU A 238 -3.61 -18.35 18.61
N GLY A 239 -4.62 -18.98 18.01
CA GLY A 239 -4.55 -19.45 16.63
C GLY A 239 -4.48 -18.31 15.61
N ARG A 240 -5.14 -17.17 15.89
CA ARG A 240 -5.03 -15.96 15.06
C ARG A 240 -3.64 -15.34 15.16
N ILE A 241 -3.09 -15.27 16.36
CA ILE A 241 -1.73 -14.77 16.61
C ILE A 241 -0.71 -15.65 15.88
N GLN A 242 -0.82 -16.98 15.98
CA GLN A 242 0.07 -17.91 15.26
C GLN A 242 0.00 -17.73 13.73
N ILE A 243 -1.20 -17.54 13.16
CA ILE A 243 -1.32 -17.25 11.73
C ILE A 243 -0.70 -15.91 11.37
N ALA A 244 -0.91 -14.87 12.17
CA ALA A 244 -0.29 -13.56 11.95
C ALA A 244 1.24 -13.66 12.02
N GLU A 245 1.80 -14.39 12.99
CA GLU A 245 3.23 -14.66 13.10
C GLU A 245 3.78 -15.40 11.88
N MET A 246 3.05 -16.40 11.38
CA MET A 246 3.43 -17.11 10.15
C MET A 246 3.42 -16.19 8.92
N VAL A 247 2.42 -15.32 8.80
CA VAL A 247 2.33 -14.33 7.71
C VAL A 247 3.49 -13.34 7.79
N ILE A 248 3.74 -12.77 8.96
CA ILE A 248 4.84 -11.84 9.19
C ILE A 248 6.19 -12.52 8.92
N SER A 249 6.36 -13.76 9.39
CA SER A 249 7.57 -14.55 9.12
C SER A 249 7.75 -14.78 7.62
N LEU A 250 6.70 -15.15 6.88
CA LEU A 250 6.77 -15.31 5.44
C LEU A 250 7.15 -13.99 4.74
N MET A 251 6.57 -12.86 5.16
CA MET A 251 6.91 -11.54 4.63
C MET A 251 8.36 -11.13 4.92
N SER A 252 8.82 -11.40 6.14
CA SER A 252 10.19 -11.15 6.58
C SER A 252 11.18 -12.00 5.78
N ASP A 253 10.91 -13.30 5.62
CA ASP A 253 11.72 -14.22 4.83
C ASP A 253 11.85 -13.74 3.38
N PHE A 254 10.75 -13.29 2.76
CA PHE A 254 10.78 -12.78 1.39
C PHE A 254 11.57 -11.47 1.25
N SER A 255 11.49 -10.63 2.28
CA SER A 255 12.17 -9.33 2.33
C SER A 255 13.64 -9.44 2.76
N SER A 256 14.08 -10.63 3.16
CA SER A 256 15.44 -10.90 3.62
C SER A 256 16.49 -10.65 2.52
N LYS A 257 17.71 -10.35 2.96
CA LYS A 257 18.85 -10.20 2.05
C LYS A 257 19.18 -11.51 1.36
N GLU A 258 19.02 -12.66 2.03
CA GLU A 258 19.25 -13.97 1.42
C GLU A 258 18.26 -14.23 0.26
N MET A 259 16.96 -13.97 0.46
CA MET A 259 15.97 -14.15 -0.61
C MET A 259 16.25 -13.24 -1.80
N GLN A 260 16.65 -11.98 -1.56
CA GLN A 260 17.05 -11.08 -2.63
C GLN A 260 18.26 -11.61 -3.43
N GLN A 261 19.25 -12.20 -2.75
CA GLN A 261 20.39 -12.83 -3.43
C GLN A 261 19.95 -14.01 -4.30
N HIS A 262 19.05 -14.87 -3.82
CA HIS A 262 18.50 -15.97 -4.62
C HIS A 262 17.77 -15.47 -5.87
N LEU A 263 16.97 -14.41 -5.75
CA LEU A 263 16.30 -13.79 -6.89
C LEU A 263 17.31 -13.22 -7.89
N ILE A 264 18.36 -12.53 -7.41
CA ILE A 264 19.43 -12.00 -8.26
C ILE A 264 20.15 -13.12 -9.01
N HIS A 265 20.46 -14.25 -8.37
CA HIS A 265 21.09 -15.38 -9.05
C HIS A 265 20.22 -15.92 -10.20
N VAL A 266 18.92 -16.10 -9.95
CA VAL A 266 17.98 -16.54 -11.00
C VAL A 266 17.90 -15.53 -12.13
N TYR A 267 17.79 -14.24 -11.84
CA TYR A 267 17.74 -13.21 -12.88
C TYR A 267 19.05 -13.12 -13.67
N THR A 268 20.18 -13.28 -13.00
CA THR A 268 21.51 -13.23 -13.63
C THR A 268 21.68 -14.39 -14.61
N TRP A 269 21.20 -15.59 -14.27
CA TRP A 269 21.23 -16.75 -15.16
C TRP A 269 20.52 -16.50 -16.51
N TYR A 270 19.43 -15.73 -16.47
CA TYR A 270 18.61 -15.38 -17.62
C TYR A 270 18.93 -14.01 -18.24
N ARG A 271 20.00 -13.33 -17.82
CA ARG A 271 20.26 -11.92 -18.20
C ARG A 271 20.30 -11.67 -19.71
N ASP A 272 20.76 -12.66 -20.47
CA ASP A 272 20.97 -12.58 -21.92
C ASP A 272 19.76 -13.08 -22.73
N VAL A 273 18.66 -13.45 -22.04
CA VAL A 273 17.42 -13.92 -22.64
C VAL A 273 16.34 -12.85 -22.48
N GLN A 274 15.66 -12.50 -23.58
CA GLN A 274 14.55 -11.55 -23.52
C GLN A 274 13.41 -12.10 -22.66
N ARG A 275 12.82 -11.24 -21.81
CA ARG A 275 11.77 -11.63 -20.85
C ARG A 275 10.53 -12.29 -21.48
N HIS A 276 10.25 -12.00 -22.75
CA HIS A 276 9.10 -12.54 -23.48
C HIS A 276 9.44 -13.75 -24.36
N ASP A 277 10.72 -14.12 -24.46
CA ASP A 277 11.18 -15.26 -25.24
C ASP A 277 11.06 -16.55 -24.42
N ILE A 278 9.86 -17.13 -24.40
CA ILE A 278 9.56 -18.37 -23.68
C ILE A 278 10.47 -19.53 -24.14
N ARG A 279 10.81 -19.58 -25.44
CA ARG A 279 11.67 -20.64 -25.99
C ARG A 279 13.13 -20.45 -25.54
N GLY A 280 13.62 -19.22 -25.57
CA GLY A 280 14.95 -18.87 -25.05
C GLY A 280 15.09 -19.18 -23.57
N LEU A 281 14.05 -18.88 -22.77
CA LEU A 281 14.03 -19.19 -21.33
C LEU A 281 14.10 -20.71 -21.10
N GLN A 282 13.30 -21.51 -21.82
CA GLN A 282 13.35 -22.96 -21.67
C GLN A 282 14.71 -23.54 -22.12
N LYS A 283 15.28 -23.06 -23.23
CA LYS A 283 16.61 -23.49 -23.68
C LYS A 283 17.68 -23.22 -22.63
N ARG A 284 17.67 -22.04 -22.03
CA ARG A 284 18.62 -21.65 -20.98
C ARG A 284 18.43 -22.46 -19.68
N ALA A 285 17.20 -22.87 -19.39
CA ALA A 285 16.90 -23.80 -18.31
C ALA A 285 17.42 -25.22 -18.61
N ASP A 286 17.29 -25.69 -19.84
CA ASP A 286 17.81 -26.99 -20.28
C ASP A 286 19.35 -27.04 -20.17
N GLU A 287 20.04 -25.97 -20.58
CA GLU A 287 21.49 -25.82 -20.41
C GLU A 287 21.92 -25.96 -18.95
N TRP A 288 21.23 -25.26 -18.03
CA TRP A 288 21.47 -25.40 -16.60
C TRP A 288 21.28 -26.84 -16.11
N ALA A 289 20.20 -27.49 -16.54
CA ALA A 289 19.86 -28.83 -16.10
C ALA A 289 20.92 -29.87 -16.54
N GLU A 290 21.50 -29.69 -17.73
CA GLU A 290 22.62 -30.52 -18.18
C GLU A 290 23.89 -30.27 -17.35
N TYR A 291 24.24 -29.00 -17.06
CA TYR A 291 25.38 -28.70 -16.18
C TYR A 291 25.20 -29.29 -14.77
N LEU A 292 23.99 -29.22 -14.22
CA LEU A 292 23.66 -29.77 -12.90
C LEU A 292 23.67 -31.30 -12.89
N LYS A 293 23.28 -31.93 -14.00
CA LYS A 293 23.34 -33.39 -14.14
C LYS A 293 24.79 -33.87 -14.19
N GLN A 294 25.60 -33.18 -14.99
CA GLN A 294 27.03 -33.48 -15.13
C GLN A 294 27.82 -33.22 -13.84
N SER A 295 27.43 -32.21 -13.04
CA SER A 295 28.12 -31.85 -11.79
C SER A 295 28.06 -32.93 -10.70
N ARG A 296 27.17 -33.91 -10.81
CA ARG A 296 27.00 -34.98 -9.81
C ARG A 296 28.11 -36.03 -9.84
N ASP A 297 28.79 -36.15 -10.97
CA ASP A 297 29.75 -37.22 -11.24
C ASP A 297 31.21 -36.71 -11.34
N ILE A 298 31.48 -35.47 -10.91
CA ILE A 298 32.79 -34.80 -11.07
C ILE A 298 33.30 -34.31 -9.71
N ASP A 299 34.54 -34.69 -9.34
CA ASP A 299 35.18 -34.30 -8.08
C ASP A 299 35.64 -32.82 -8.07
N GLU A 300 36.20 -32.32 -9.18
CA GLU A 300 36.58 -30.91 -9.34
C GLU A 300 35.61 -30.18 -10.28
N LYS A 301 34.76 -29.33 -9.70
CA LYS A 301 33.71 -28.63 -10.45
C LYS A 301 34.28 -27.41 -11.18
N ALA A 302 34.09 -27.38 -12.50
CA ALA A 302 34.29 -26.16 -13.29
C ALA A 302 33.33 -25.04 -12.81
N PRO A 303 33.66 -23.75 -13.03
CA PRO A 303 32.85 -22.61 -12.58
C PRO A 303 31.37 -22.70 -12.96
N GLU A 304 31.06 -23.22 -14.14
CA GLU A 304 29.70 -23.38 -14.67
C GLU A 304 28.88 -24.41 -13.85
N HIS A 305 29.53 -25.46 -13.36
CA HIS A 305 28.88 -26.46 -12.49
C HIS A 305 28.60 -25.89 -11.09
N ILE A 306 29.52 -25.07 -10.56
CA ILE A 306 29.33 -24.37 -9.28
C ILE A 306 28.17 -23.38 -9.40
N GLU A 307 28.12 -22.61 -10.49
CA GLU A 307 27.01 -21.70 -10.77
C GLU A 307 25.68 -22.45 -10.90
N ALA A 308 25.67 -23.61 -11.57
CA ALA A 308 24.47 -24.44 -11.70
C ALA A 308 23.95 -24.96 -10.34
N ASP A 309 24.84 -25.36 -9.43
CA ASP A 309 24.47 -25.76 -8.07
C ASP A 309 23.89 -24.58 -7.27
N HIS A 310 24.49 -23.39 -7.37
CA HIS A 310 23.96 -22.18 -6.72
C HIS A 310 22.59 -21.79 -7.27
N LEU A 311 22.38 -21.94 -8.58
CA LEU A 311 21.07 -21.71 -9.19
C LEU A 311 20.05 -22.75 -8.73
N ASP A 312 20.42 -24.03 -8.61
CA ASP A 312 19.52 -25.06 -8.08
C ASP A 312 19.10 -24.78 -6.63
N PHE A 313 20.05 -24.37 -5.79
CA PHE A 313 19.75 -23.98 -4.42
C PHE A 313 18.78 -22.79 -4.39
N SER A 314 19.04 -21.75 -5.19
CA SER A 314 18.19 -20.56 -5.28
C SER A 314 16.77 -20.91 -5.78
N ARG A 315 16.67 -21.75 -6.82
CA ARG A 315 15.40 -22.28 -7.36
C ARG A 315 14.60 -23.02 -6.30
N ARG A 316 15.23 -23.92 -5.54
CA ARG A 316 14.57 -24.68 -4.46
C ARG A 316 14.07 -23.75 -3.37
N THR A 317 14.88 -22.81 -2.91
CA THR A 317 14.51 -21.85 -1.85
C THR A 317 13.30 -21.02 -2.25
N ILE A 318 13.31 -20.47 -3.47
CA ILE A 318 12.18 -19.67 -3.98
C ILE A 318 10.93 -20.56 -4.15
N SER A 319 11.07 -21.78 -4.67
CA SER A 319 9.95 -22.71 -4.82
C SER A 319 9.32 -23.09 -3.48
N LEU A 320 10.12 -23.38 -2.47
CA LEU A 320 9.67 -23.68 -1.11
C LEU A 320 8.93 -22.50 -0.49
N PHE A 321 9.42 -21.28 -0.72
CA PHE A 321 8.74 -20.06 -0.29
C PHE A 321 7.32 -19.97 -0.86
N TYR A 322 7.16 -20.11 -2.17
CA TYR A 322 5.82 -20.03 -2.79
C TYR A 322 4.91 -21.21 -2.43
N GLN A 323 5.49 -22.39 -2.16
CA GLN A 323 4.71 -23.52 -1.63
C GLN A 323 4.21 -23.25 -0.21
N ARG A 324 5.03 -22.66 0.67
CA ARG A 324 4.61 -22.20 2.00
C ARG A 324 3.50 -21.15 1.90
N TYR A 325 3.65 -20.18 0.99
CA TYR A 325 2.63 -19.18 0.70
C TYR A 325 1.29 -19.83 0.30
N MET A 326 1.31 -20.80 -0.64
CA MET A 326 0.11 -21.55 -1.02
C MET A 326 -0.51 -22.31 0.15
N VAL A 327 0.30 -22.97 0.99
CA VAL A 327 -0.20 -23.71 2.15
C VAL A 327 -0.87 -22.76 3.14
N MET A 328 -0.22 -21.63 3.47
CA MET A 328 -0.80 -20.58 4.31
C MET A 328 -2.13 -20.08 3.76
N TRP A 329 -2.18 -19.75 2.47
CA TRP A 329 -3.41 -19.34 1.81
C TRP A 329 -4.54 -20.38 1.94
N ARG A 330 -4.20 -21.67 1.97
CA ARG A 330 -5.16 -22.78 2.10
C ARG A 330 -5.53 -23.14 3.54
N ILE A 331 -4.73 -22.75 4.54
CA ILE A 331 -4.97 -23.08 5.96
C ILE A 331 -6.32 -22.55 6.43
N GLY A 332 -6.75 -21.39 5.94
CA GLY A 332 -8.07 -20.89 6.29
C GLY A 332 -8.33 -19.47 5.84
N ARG A 333 -9.57 -19.06 6.05
CA ARG A 333 -10.06 -17.73 5.67
C ARG A 333 -9.30 -16.58 6.31
N VAL A 334 -8.94 -16.69 7.59
CA VAL A 334 -8.17 -15.65 8.31
C VAL A 334 -6.81 -15.39 7.66
N SER A 335 -6.11 -16.44 7.21
CA SER A 335 -4.85 -16.26 6.47
C SER A 335 -5.07 -15.57 5.13
N ARG A 336 -6.19 -15.83 4.43
CA ARG A 336 -6.49 -15.19 3.14
C ARG A 336 -6.79 -13.71 3.32
N GLU A 337 -7.58 -13.36 4.33
CA GLU A 337 -7.89 -11.96 4.69
C GLU A 337 -6.60 -11.19 5.04
N MET A 338 -5.77 -11.75 5.92
CA MET A 338 -4.48 -11.13 6.29
C MET A 338 -3.54 -10.96 5.09
N LEU A 339 -3.50 -11.93 4.18
CA LEU A 339 -2.68 -11.86 2.97
C LEU A 339 -3.29 -10.96 1.88
N SER A 340 -4.60 -10.71 1.88
CA SER A 340 -5.24 -9.76 0.95
C SER A 340 -5.08 -8.30 1.38
N ASP A 341 -4.90 -8.06 2.68
CA ASP A 341 -4.68 -6.71 3.25
C ASP A 341 -3.25 -6.21 3.03
N VAL A 342 -2.35 -7.07 2.56
CA VAL A 342 -0.96 -6.74 2.22
C VAL A 342 -0.71 -7.01 0.73
N ASP A 343 -0.06 -6.09 0.02
CA ASP A 343 0.37 -6.33 -1.38
C ASP A 343 1.58 -7.29 -1.40
N PHE A 344 1.30 -8.58 -1.14
CA PHE A 344 2.32 -9.59 -0.91
C PHE A 344 1.96 -10.96 -1.53
N PRO A 345 2.88 -11.63 -2.25
CA PRO A 345 4.19 -11.14 -2.70
C PRO A 345 4.10 -10.11 -3.86
N GLY A 346 2.89 -9.72 -4.26
CA GLY A 346 2.61 -8.80 -5.35
C GLY A 346 2.54 -9.49 -6.72
N ARG A 347 1.64 -9.03 -7.59
CA ARG A 347 1.38 -9.65 -8.91
C ARG A 347 2.64 -9.78 -9.78
N MET A 348 3.50 -8.76 -9.78
CA MET A 348 4.76 -8.77 -10.54
C MET A 348 5.70 -9.88 -10.09
N ARG A 349 5.79 -10.15 -8.78
CA ARG A 349 6.66 -11.21 -8.25
C ARG A 349 6.10 -12.59 -8.56
N ILE A 350 4.78 -12.75 -8.51
CA ILE A 350 4.10 -13.97 -8.95
C ILE A 350 4.42 -14.25 -10.42
N GLN A 351 4.31 -13.23 -11.29
CA GLN A 351 4.66 -13.36 -12.70
C GLN A 351 6.13 -13.74 -12.91
N ASP A 352 7.05 -13.12 -12.17
CA ASP A 352 8.48 -13.45 -12.23
C ASP A 352 8.75 -14.90 -11.81
N PHE A 353 8.13 -15.38 -10.73
CA PHE A 353 8.24 -16.78 -10.31
C PHE A 353 7.78 -17.73 -11.42
N LEU A 354 6.58 -17.49 -11.96
CA LEU A 354 6.04 -18.30 -13.05
C LEU A 354 6.89 -18.24 -14.32
N ARG A 355 7.60 -17.13 -14.56
CA ARG A 355 8.43 -16.93 -15.74
C ARG A 355 9.79 -17.59 -15.63
N TYR A 356 10.48 -17.45 -14.49
CA TYR A 356 11.88 -17.86 -14.37
C TYR A 356 12.07 -19.18 -13.64
N ILE A 357 11.19 -19.55 -12.71
CA ILE A 357 11.31 -20.80 -11.94
C ILE A 357 10.62 -21.97 -12.66
N LEU A 358 9.45 -21.75 -13.28
CA LEU A 358 8.73 -22.80 -13.99
C LEU A 358 9.58 -23.51 -15.06
N PRO A 359 10.36 -22.81 -15.92
CA PRO A 359 11.22 -23.47 -16.90
C PRO A 359 12.32 -24.31 -16.24
N LEU A 360 12.90 -23.85 -15.12
CA LEU A 360 13.91 -24.59 -14.37
C LEU A 360 13.31 -25.87 -13.77
N ASP A 361 12.12 -25.80 -13.17
CA ASP A 361 11.46 -26.99 -12.62
C ASP A 361 11.09 -28.00 -13.71
N ASN A 362 10.65 -27.53 -14.87
CA ASN A 362 10.39 -28.38 -16.03
C ASN A 362 11.69 -29.06 -16.52
N ALA A 363 12.77 -28.29 -16.68
CA ALA A 363 14.07 -28.81 -17.11
C ALA A 363 14.62 -29.81 -16.10
N HIS A 364 14.52 -29.54 -14.80
CA HIS A 364 14.92 -30.46 -13.74
C HIS A 364 14.14 -31.79 -13.81
N TYR A 365 12.82 -31.73 -13.97
CA TYR A 365 11.99 -32.92 -14.10
C TYR A 365 12.39 -33.78 -15.32
N ARG A 366 12.59 -33.14 -16.48
CA ARG A 366 12.87 -33.85 -17.73
C ARG A 366 14.32 -34.37 -17.82
N ILE A 367 15.30 -33.53 -17.51
CA ILE A 367 16.72 -33.79 -17.78
C ILE A 367 17.41 -34.41 -16.57
N VAL A 368 17.26 -33.80 -15.40
CA VAL A 368 17.95 -34.21 -14.17
C VAL A 368 17.32 -35.45 -13.56
N MET A 369 15.98 -35.52 -13.52
CA MET A 369 15.24 -36.70 -13.03
C MET A 369 14.96 -37.74 -14.12
N GLY A 370 15.25 -37.43 -15.38
CA GLY A 370 15.07 -38.33 -16.51
C GLY A 370 13.62 -38.75 -16.76
N GLN A 371 12.65 -37.90 -16.42
CA GLN A 371 11.23 -38.22 -16.53
C GLN A 371 10.65 -37.81 -17.89
N ASP A 372 9.56 -38.48 -18.30
CA ASP A 372 8.86 -38.18 -19.55
C ASP A 372 8.08 -36.85 -19.47
N SER A 373 8.33 -35.95 -20.42
CA SER A 373 7.71 -34.63 -20.49
C SER A 373 6.20 -34.66 -20.69
N THR A 374 5.65 -35.73 -21.28
CA THR A 374 4.20 -35.88 -21.49
C THR A 374 3.41 -35.89 -20.18
N HIS A 375 4.05 -36.28 -19.06
CA HIS A 375 3.43 -36.34 -17.75
C HIS A 375 3.62 -35.06 -16.92
N TRP A 376 4.31 -34.05 -17.46
CA TRP A 376 4.67 -32.84 -16.72
C TRP A 376 3.43 -32.16 -16.11
N ASP A 377 2.34 -31.98 -16.85
CA ASP A 377 1.18 -31.26 -16.34
C ASP A 377 0.54 -31.92 -15.11
N HIS A 378 0.64 -33.25 -14.99
CA HIS A 378 0.14 -34.02 -13.84
C HIS A 378 1.13 -34.04 -12.66
N ARG A 379 2.42 -33.88 -12.94
CA ARG A 379 3.50 -33.92 -11.93
C ARG A 379 3.96 -32.53 -11.49
N LYS A 380 3.58 -31.49 -12.22
CA LYS A 380 3.91 -30.10 -11.92
C LYS A 380 3.42 -29.73 -10.52
N PRO A 381 4.24 -29.07 -9.69
CA PRO A 381 3.84 -28.58 -8.38
C PRO A 381 2.54 -27.74 -8.44
N LYS A 382 1.60 -28.01 -7.52
CA LYS A 382 0.30 -27.31 -7.46
C LYS A 382 0.40 -25.80 -7.24
N VAL A 383 1.55 -25.32 -6.76
CA VAL A 383 1.84 -23.89 -6.59
C VAL A 383 1.70 -23.11 -7.90
N TYR A 384 2.02 -23.73 -9.04
CA TYR A 384 1.94 -23.06 -10.34
C TYR A 384 0.51 -22.81 -10.81
N SER A 385 -0.43 -23.73 -10.58
CA SER A 385 -1.84 -23.50 -10.91
C SER A 385 -2.45 -22.50 -9.95
N PHE A 386 -2.18 -22.66 -8.64
CA PHE A 386 -2.61 -21.74 -7.60
C PHE A 386 -2.19 -20.30 -7.88
N LEU A 387 -0.93 -20.06 -8.22
CA LEU A 387 -0.44 -18.71 -8.49
C LEU A 387 -1.03 -18.09 -9.77
N LYS A 388 -1.43 -18.91 -10.76
CA LYS A 388 -2.14 -18.42 -11.94
C LYS A 388 -3.57 -18.00 -11.63
N GLU A 389 -4.22 -18.63 -10.65
CA GLU A 389 -5.56 -18.24 -10.18
C GLU A 389 -5.55 -16.89 -9.44
N LEU A 390 -4.39 -16.46 -8.92
CA LEU A 390 -4.23 -15.19 -8.20
C LEU A 390 -3.84 -13.99 -9.09
N LEU A 391 -3.51 -14.22 -10.37
CA LEU A 391 -3.18 -13.17 -11.35
C LEU A 391 -4.42 -12.70 -12.08
#